data_AF-A0A1I8JJF0-F1
#
_entry.id   AF-A0A1I8JJF0-F1
#
_cell.length_a   1.000
_cell.length_b   1.000
_cell.length_c   1.000
_cell.angle_alpha   90.00
_cell.angle_beta   90.00
_cell.angle_gamma   90.00
#
_symmetry.space_group_name_H-M   'P 1'
#
loop_
_entity.id
_entity.type
_entity.pdbx_description
1 polymer ?
#
loop_
_entity_poly.entity_id
_entity_poly.type
_entity_poly.pdbx_seq_one_letter_code
_entity_poly.pdbx_strand_id
1 'polypeptide(L)'
;LRIPRIAQLVTIKDPYLVCISDLIVSLHYANELCEDIYNADNYFNPYFMAMAFPQDAYYLPAVDFLIQRSKANGVMSMITGKYIPQTAECGSAVSAAAEAAAIPLEGVGGAYIVSLAFYVCGGVILLVELFWVFKLRNEPLDFPGF
;
A
#
# COMPACT_ATOMS: atom_id res chain seq x y z
N LEU A 1 -6.02 -28.25 19.62
CA LEU A 1 -6.14 -27.08 18.73
C LEU A 1 -5.01 -27.14 17.71
N ARG A 2 -5.31 -27.37 16.43
CA ARG A 2 -4.32 -27.31 15.34
C ARG A 2 -4.29 -25.87 14.87
N ILE A 3 -3.34 -25.08 15.39
CA ILE A 3 -3.08 -23.71 14.92
C ILE A 3 -2.61 -23.86 13.47
N PRO A 4 -3.31 -23.31 12.46
CA PRO A 4 -2.84 -23.37 11.09
C PRO A 4 -1.48 -22.66 11.01
N ARG A 5 -0.57 -23.16 10.17
CA ARG A 5 0.72 -22.49 10.00
C ARG A 5 0.47 -21.07 9.50
N ILE A 6 1.11 -20.08 10.12
CA ILE A 6 0.94 -18.64 9.81
C ILE A 6 1.04 -18.40 8.29
N ALA A 7 1.95 -19.09 7.61
CA ALA A 7 2.11 -19.09 6.15
C ALA A 7 0.81 -19.33 5.34
N GLN A 8 -0.17 -20.08 5.88
CA GLN A 8 -1.43 -20.38 5.19
C GLN A 8 -2.51 -19.32 5.41
N LEU A 9 -2.51 -18.62 6.56
CA LEU A 9 -3.47 -17.54 6.81
C LEU A 9 -3.13 -16.27 6.03
N VAL A 10 -1.82 -16.01 5.91
CA VAL A 10 -1.25 -14.84 5.23
C VAL A 10 -1.60 -14.82 3.73
N THR A 11 -1.87 -15.98 3.11
CA THR A 11 -2.20 -16.08 1.68
C THR A 11 -3.69 -15.96 1.34
N ILE A 12 -4.57 -15.81 2.34
CA ILE A 12 -6.02 -15.69 2.11
C ILE A 12 -6.34 -14.23 1.78
N LYS A 13 -6.75 -13.97 0.54
CA LYS A 13 -7.15 -12.62 0.08
C LYS A 13 -8.57 -12.29 0.55
N ASP A 14 -8.74 -12.10 1.86
CA ASP A 14 -9.97 -11.60 2.46
C ASP A 14 -9.71 -10.20 3.06
N PRO A 15 -10.38 -9.13 2.58
CA PRO A 15 -10.16 -7.77 3.05
C PRO A 15 -10.59 -7.54 4.51
N TYR A 16 -11.30 -8.48 5.14
CA TYR A 16 -11.73 -8.39 6.53
C TYR A 16 -10.87 -9.21 7.50
N LEU A 17 -9.85 -9.93 7.00
CA LEU A 17 -9.02 -10.79 7.81
C LEU A 17 -7.82 -10.03 8.38
N VAL A 18 -7.74 -9.98 9.71
CA VAL A 18 -6.61 -9.39 10.43
C VAL A 18 -5.81 -10.49 11.11
N CYS A 19 -4.50 -10.52 10.86
CA CYS A 19 -3.58 -11.44 11.52
C CYS A 19 -2.79 -10.71 12.61
N ILE A 20 -2.98 -11.13 13.87
CA ILE A 20 -2.18 -10.66 15.00
C ILE A 20 -1.05 -11.66 15.23
N SER A 21 0.20 -11.20 15.13
CA SER A 21 1.39 -12.04 15.26
C SER A 21 2.55 -11.26 15.89
N ASP A 22 3.64 -11.98 16.21
CA ASP A 22 4.94 -11.41 16.52
C ASP A 22 5.40 -10.45 15.40
N LEU A 23 5.98 -9.32 15.81
CA LEU A 23 6.49 -8.28 14.93
C LEU A 23 7.48 -8.82 13.88
N ILE A 24 8.41 -9.69 14.27
CA ILE A 24 9.45 -10.22 13.38
C ILE A 24 8.83 -11.05 12.27
N VAL A 25 7.86 -11.89 12.62
CA VAL A 25 7.13 -12.73 11.67
C VAL A 25 6.28 -11.86 10.74
N SER A 26 5.60 -10.86 11.30
CA SER A 26 4.78 -9.92 10.52
C SER A 26 5.61 -9.09 9.55
N LEU A 27 6.79 -8.62 9.96
CA LEU A 27 7.72 -7.89 9.11
C LEU A 27 8.29 -8.77 7.99
N HIS A 28 8.60 -10.04 8.29
CA HIS A 28 9.07 -10.97 7.27
C HIS A 28 8.05 -11.17 6.16
N TYR A 29 6.80 -11.46 6.50
CA TYR A 29 5.75 -11.65 5.50
C TYR A 29 5.34 -10.36 4.79
N ALA A 30 5.33 -9.21 5.48
CA ALA A 30 5.08 -7.92 4.84
C ALA A 30 6.17 -7.58 3.80
N ASN A 31 7.42 -7.98 4.03
CA ASN A 31 8.52 -7.79 3.08
C ASN A 31 8.52 -8.83 1.95
N GLU A 32 7.97 -10.03 2.15
CA GLU A 32 7.83 -11.01 1.06
C GLU A 32 6.58 -10.76 0.20
N LEU A 33 5.49 -10.25 0.79
CA LEU A 33 4.17 -10.07 0.18
C LEU A 33 3.76 -8.60 0.13
N CYS A 34 4.68 -7.77 -0.36
CA CYS A 34 4.62 -6.31 -0.39
C CYS A 34 3.35 -5.71 -1.01
N GLU A 35 2.76 -6.41 -1.99
CA GLU A 35 1.58 -5.92 -2.71
C GLU A 35 0.27 -6.27 -2.01
N ASP A 36 0.29 -7.27 -1.12
CA ASP A 36 -0.91 -7.87 -0.53
C ASP A 36 -1.04 -7.57 0.97
N ILE A 37 0.06 -7.28 1.68
CA ILE A 37 0.09 -7.19 3.14
C ILE A 37 0.89 -5.98 3.62
N TYR A 38 0.29 -5.23 4.55
CA TYR A 38 0.95 -4.15 5.27
C TYR A 38 0.86 -4.38 6.78
N ASN A 39 1.85 -3.85 7.51
CA ASN A 39 1.82 -3.83 8.97
C ASN A 39 1.18 -2.55 9.48
N ALA A 40 0.51 -2.63 10.63
CA ALA A 40 0.00 -1.46 11.32
C ALA A 40 1.13 -0.65 11.98
N ASP A 41 0.99 0.68 12.02
CA ASP A 41 2.01 1.58 12.59
C ASP A 41 2.12 1.47 14.12
N ASN A 42 1.04 1.04 14.78
CA ASN A 42 0.97 0.95 16.23
C ASN A 42 1.15 -0.49 16.70
N TYR A 43 2.22 -0.73 17.47
CA TYR A 43 2.49 -2.01 18.11
C TYR A 43 1.93 -2.05 19.52
N PHE A 44 1.47 -3.22 19.94
CA PHE A 44 0.98 -3.46 21.31
C PHE A 44 1.68 -4.67 21.92
N ASN A 45 1.75 -4.70 23.26
CA ASN A 45 2.32 -5.80 24.05
C ASN A 45 3.83 -6.07 23.78
N PRO A 46 4.75 -5.16 24.15
CA PRO A 46 6.18 -5.42 24.03
C PRO A 46 6.62 -6.54 24.99
N TYR A 47 7.33 -7.54 24.47
CA TYR A 47 7.91 -8.63 25.25
C TYR A 47 9.35 -8.92 24.84
N PHE A 48 10.06 -9.65 25.70
CA PHE A 48 11.42 -10.11 25.44
C PHE A 48 11.41 -11.57 25.01
N MET A 49 12.21 -11.89 24.00
CA MET A 49 12.54 -13.28 23.68
C MET A 49 13.65 -13.75 24.62
N ALA A 50 13.42 -14.87 25.29
CA ALA A 50 14.37 -15.49 26.21
C ALA A 50 14.51 -16.98 25.91
N MET A 51 15.68 -17.52 26.25
CA MET A 51 15.93 -18.97 26.21
C MET A 51 15.60 -19.57 27.57
N ALA A 52 14.80 -20.64 27.58
CA ALA A 52 14.49 -21.38 28.80
C ALA A 52 15.56 -22.44 29.05
N PHE A 53 16.10 -22.48 30.26
CA PHE A 53 17.07 -23.48 30.71
C PHE A 53 16.51 -24.26 31.91
N PRO A 54 16.87 -25.54 32.09
CA PRO A 54 16.54 -26.27 33.30
C PRO A 54 17.23 -25.63 34.52
N GLN A 55 16.61 -25.72 35.70
CA GLN A 55 17.06 -25.02 36.91
C GLN A 55 18.50 -25.38 37.30
N ASP A 56 18.94 -26.61 37.04
CA ASP A 56 20.27 -27.12 37.40
C ASP A 56 21.28 -27.11 36.24
N ALA A 57 21.06 -26.27 35.21
CA ALA A 57 22.00 -26.16 34.09
C ALA A 57 23.33 -25.55 34.53
N TYR A 58 24.37 -26.38 34.72
CA TYR A 58 25.71 -25.91 35.09
C TYR A 58 26.36 -24.95 34.08
N TYR A 59 25.90 -24.96 32.82
CA TYR A 59 26.42 -24.13 31.74
C TYR A 59 25.73 -22.77 31.60
N LEU A 60 24.68 -22.49 32.39
CA LEU A 60 23.93 -21.24 32.35
C LEU A 60 24.85 -20.00 32.47
N PRO A 61 25.78 -19.93 33.44
CA PRO A 61 26.67 -18.78 33.58
C PRO A 61 27.59 -18.57 32.36
N ALA A 62 28.05 -19.68 31.75
CA ALA A 62 28.91 -19.61 30.57
C ALA A 62 28.12 -19.13 29.34
N VAL A 63 26.89 -19.60 29.15
CA VAL A 63 26.03 -19.16 28.03
C VAL A 63 25.63 -17.70 28.21
N ASP A 64 25.23 -17.28 29.41
CA ASP A 64 24.88 -15.89 29.68
C ASP A 64 26.07 -14.95 29.40
N PHE A 65 27.27 -15.32 29.85
CA PHE A 65 28.49 -14.57 29.53
C PHE A 65 28.74 -14.45 28.02
N LEU A 66 28.56 -15.53 27.25
CA LEU A 66 28.71 -15.50 25.80
C LEU A 66 27.67 -14.60 25.13
N ILE A 67 26.42 -14.62 25.60
CA ILE A 67 25.36 -13.74 25.09
C ILE A 67 25.71 -12.27 25.37
N GLN A 68 26.10 -11.95 26.60
CA GLN A 68 26.52 -10.59 26.97
C GLN A 68 27.71 -10.11 26.11
N ARG A 69 28.73 -10.97 25.94
CA ARG A 69 29.89 -10.67 25.09
C ARG A 69 29.52 -10.52 23.62
N SER A 70 28.60 -11.32 23.11
CA SER A 70 28.11 -11.22 21.72
C SER A 70 27.40 -9.89 21.46
N LYS A 71 26.69 -9.37 22.46
CA LYS A 71 26.05 -8.05 22.42
C LYS A 71 27.09 -6.93 22.45
N ALA A 72 28.08 -7.02 23.34
CA ALA A 72 29.16 -6.04 23.45
C ALA A 72 30.04 -5.97 22.19
N ASN A 73 30.33 -7.12 21.57
CA ASN A 73 31.16 -7.22 20.38
C ASN A 73 30.41 -6.90 19.08
N GLY A 74 29.10 -6.62 19.13
CA GLY A 74 28.29 -6.31 17.95
C GLY A 74 27.94 -7.53 17.06
N VAL A 75 28.37 -8.74 17.41
CA VAL A 75 28.03 -9.97 16.70
C VAL A 75 26.51 -10.18 16.67
N MET A 76 25.83 -9.89 17.78
CA MET A 76 24.37 -9.98 17.84
C MET A 76 23.71 -9.02 16.84
N SER A 77 24.20 -7.78 16.76
CA SER A 77 23.70 -6.77 15.81
C SER A 77 23.91 -7.19 14.35
N MET A 78 25.06 -7.82 14.05
CA MET A 78 25.37 -8.34 12.72
C MET A 78 24.43 -9.49 12.32
N ILE A 79 24.15 -10.42 13.24
CA ILE A 79 23.23 -11.53 13.01
C ILE A 79 21.81 -11.00 12.83
N THR A 80 21.35 -10.11 13.71
CA THR A 80 20.00 -9.54 13.62
C THR A 80 19.83 -8.72 12.35
N GLY A 81 20.81 -7.92 11.96
CA GLY A 81 20.76 -7.16 10.71
C GLY A 81 20.76 -8.02 9.44
N LYS A 82 21.36 -9.21 9.49
CA LYS A 82 21.42 -10.12 8.33
C LYS A 82 20.18 -10.99 8.16
N TYR A 83 19.59 -11.47 9.26
CA TYR A 83 18.55 -12.49 9.22
C TYR A 83 17.19 -12.03 9.71
N ILE A 84 17.11 -10.88 10.40
CA ILE A 84 15.87 -10.37 10.97
C ILE A 84 15.51 -9.07 10.25
N PRO A 85 14.36 -9.00 9.56
CA PRO A 85 13.91 -7.77 8.94
C PRO A 85 13.70 -6.70 10.01
N GLN A 86 14.44 -5.59 9.92
CA GLN A 86 14.39 -4.50 10.90
C GLN A 86 13.27 -3.50 10.59
N THR A 87 12.88 -3.41 9.32
CA THR A 87 11.88 -2.48 8.79
C THR A 87 11.08 -3.14 7.69
N ALA A 88 9.86 -2.65 7.47
CA ALA A 88 9.14 -2.94 6.24
C ALA A 88 9.83 -2.19 5.10
N GLU A 89 10.64 -2.88 4.30
CA GLU A 89 11.33 -2.29 3.13
C GLU A 89 10.34 -2.01 1.99
N CYS A 90 9.28 -2.81 1.94
CA CYS A 90 8.15 -2.59 1.07
C CYS A 90 7.25 -1.51 1.62
N GLY A 91 7.74 -0.28 1.52
CA GLY A 91 6.95 0.94 1.65
C GLY A 91 6.31 1.13 3.02
N SER A 92 6.84 2.12 3.73
CA SER A 92 6.02 3.13 4.41
C SER A 92 5.10 3.86 3.41
N ALA A 93 4.31 3.11 2.64
CA ALA A 93 3.38 3.59 1.64
C ALA A 93 1.99 3.80 2.23
N VAL A 94 1.79 3.65 3.54
CA VAL A 94 0.55 4.13 4.16
C VAL A 94 0.46 5.66 4.04
N SER A 95 1.59 6.39 4.12
CA SER A 95 1.61 7.83 3.79
C SER A 95 1.74 8.13 2.29
N ALA A 96 2.49 7.33 1.52
CA ALA A 96 2.66 7.59 0.08
C ALA A 96 1.46 7.15 -0.79
N ALA A 97 0.66 6.17 -0.35
CA ALA A 97 -0.54 5.71 -1.06
C ALA A 97 -1.84 6.39 -0.56
N ALA A 98 -1.85 6.95 0.65
CA ALA A 98 -3.02 7.68 1.16
C ALA A 98 -3.09 9.15 0.70
N GLU A 99 -1.98 9.79 0.32
CA GLU A 99 -1.98 11.21 -0.05
C GLU A 99 -2.37 11.53 -1.49
N ALA A 100 -2.48 10.53 -2.37
CA ALA A 100 -3.11 10.72 -3.66
C ALA A 100 -3.45 9.34 -4.23
N ALA A 101 -4.62 8.80 -3.89
CA ALA A 101 -5.24 7.82 -4.76
C ALA A 101 -5.24 8.45 -6.17
N ALA A 102 -4.43 7.91 -7.07
CA ALA A 102 -4.34 8.39 -8.44
C ALA A 102 -5.77 8.40 -8.98
N ILE A 103 -6.28 9.60 -9.30
CA ILE A 103 -7.66 9.76 -9.77
C ILE A 103 -7.80 8.81 -10.96
N PRO A 104 -8.69 7.80 -10.90
CA PRO A 104 -8.78 6.81 -11.96
C PRO A 104 -9.09 7.55 -13.26
N LEU A 105 -8.36 7.23 -14.32
CA LEU A 105 -8.53 7.87 -15.63
C LEU A 105 -9.98 7.76 -16.14
N GLU A 106 -10.73 6.76 -15.67
CA GLU A 106 -12.16 6.59 -15.90
C GLU A 106 -13.01 7.73 -15.32
N GLY A 107 -12.64 8.27 -14.14
CA GLY A 107 -13.32 9.41 -13.50
C GLY A 107 -13.08 10.73 -14.24
N VAL A 108 -11.90 10.91 -14.83
CA VAL A 108 -11.56 12.10 -15.64
C VAL A 108 -12.06 11.95 -17.09
N GLY A 109 -12.15 10.71 -17.60
CA GLY A 109 -12.62 10.40 -18.94
C GLY A 109 -14.03 10.91 -19.22
N GLY A 110 -14.93 10.86 -18.23
CA GLY A 110 -16.28 11.42 -18.34
C GLY A 110 -16.31 12.91 -18.67
N ALA A 111 -15.41 13.71 -18.08
CA ALA A 111 -15.34 15.15 -18.34
C ALA A 111 -14.84 15.46 -19.76
N TYR A 112 -13.90 14.67 -20.29
CA TYR A 112 -13.42 14.80 -21.66
C TYR A 112 -14.47 14.39 -22.70
N ILE A 113 -15.26 13.35 -22.43
CA ILE A 113 -16.32 12.92 -23.35
C ILE A 113 -17.42 13.98 -23.46
N VAL A 114 -17.85 14.55 -22.33
CA VAL A 114 -18.90 15.58 -22.30
C VAL A 114 -18.44 16.86 -23.01
N SER A 115 -17.19 17.30 -22.77
CA SER A 115 -16.65 18.48 -23.44
C SER A 115 -16.50 18.26 -24.95
N LEU A 116 -16.03 17.09 -25.39
CA LEU A 116 -15.93 16.74 -26.81
C LEU A 116 -17.31 16.73 -27.49
N ALA A 117 -18.33 16.20 -26.82
CA ALA A 117 -19.70 16.20 -27.35
C ALA A 117 -20.23 17.62 -27.59
N PHE A 118 -19.99 18.55 -26.64
CA PHE A 118 -20.39 19.96 -26.82
C PHE A 118 -19.63 20.64 -27.97
N TYR A 119 -18.33 20.37 -28.13
CA TYR A 119 -17.55 20.90 -29.26
C TYR A 119 -18.07 20.40 -30.60
N VAL A 120 -18.43 19.12 -30.72
CA VAL A 120 -18.99 18.55 -31.95
C VAL A 120 -20.35 19.16 -32.26
N CYS A 121 -21.25 19.24 -31.26
CA CYS A 121 -22.57 19.87 -31.44
C CYS A 121 -22.45 21.34 -31.86
N GLY A 122 -21.60 22.13 -31.19
CA GLY A 122 -21.34 23.52 -31.55
C GLY A 122 -20.77 23.66 -32.97
N GLY A 123 -19.85 22.77 -33.35
CA GLY A 123 -19.30 22.74 -34.70
C GLY A 123 -20.36 22.44 -35.77
N VAL A 124 -21.29 21.53 -35.50
CA VAL A 124 -22.40 21.22 -36.43
C VAL A 124 -23.33 22.43 -36.58
N ILE A 125 -23.67 23.12 -35.49
CA ILE A 125 -24.49 24.33 -35.52
C ILE A 125 -23.82 25.41 -36.37
N LEU A 126 -22.52 25.67 -36.14
CA LEU A 126 -21.75 26.63 -36.92
C LEU A 126 -21.68 26.28 -38.41
N LEU A 127 -21.58 24.99 -38.76
CA LEU A 127 -21.60 24.55 -40.16
C LEU A 127 -22.97 24.78 -40.83
N VAL A 128 -24.05 24.56 -40.09
CA VAL A 128 -25.42 24.84 -40.56
C VAL A 128 -25.62 26.34 -40.76
N GLU A 129 -25.16 27.17 -39.81
CA GLU A 129 -25.19 28.63 -39.94
C GLU A 129 -24.35 29.13 -41.11
N LEU A 130 -23.12 28.60 -41.27
CA LEU A 130 -22.25 28.97 -42.39
C LEU A 130 -22.91 28.63 -43.73
N PHE A 131 -23.56 27.46 -43.83
CA PHE A 131 -24.31 27.09 -45.02
C PHE A 131 -25.51 28.02 -45.25
N TRP A 132 -26.25 28.35 -44.20
CA TRP A 132 -27.40 29.25 -44.25
C TRP A 132 -27.01 30.66 -44.73
N VAL A 133 -25.95 31.24 -44.16
CA VAL A 133 -25.47 32.59 -44.51
C VAL A 133 -24.80 32.61 -45.89
N PHE A 134 -23.93 31.65 -46.21
CA PHE A 134 -23.19 31.67 -47.49
C PHE A 134 -24.01 31.21 -48.70
N LYS A 135 -24.91 30.22 -48.56
CA LYS A 135 -25.69 29.69 -49.70
C LYS A 135 -27.08 30.32 -49.82
N LEU A 136 -27.74 30.65 -48.70
CA LEU A 136 -29.09 31.22 -48.72
C LEU A 136 -29.13 32.74 -48.55
N ARG A 137 -28.00 33.41 -48.25
CA ARG A 137 -27.91 34.89 -48.12
C ARG A 137 -28.90 35.49 -47.10
N ASN A 138 -29.38 34.67 -46.17
CA ASN A 138 -30.28 35.09 -45.11
C ASN A 138 -29.48 35.62 -43.91
N GLU A 139 -30.13 36.43 -43.08
CA GLU A 139 -29.56 36.94 -41.82
C GLU A 139 -29.16 35.78 -40.89
N PRO A 140 -28.11 35.95 -40.05
CA PRO A 140 -27.71 34.93 -39.10
C PRO A 140 -28.87 34.56 -38.18
N LEU A 141 -28.97 33.28 -37.85
CA LEU A 141 -29.96 32.78 -36.89
C LEU A 141 -29.53 33.21 -35.49
N ASP A 142 -29.89 34.45 -35.12
CA ASP A 142 -29.76 34.90 -33.73
C ASP A 142 -30.69 34.05 -32.87
N PHE A 143 -30.13 33.22 -32.00
CA PHE A 143 -30.88 32.64 -30.91
C PHE A 143 -31.20 33.78 -29.93
N PRO A 144 -32.49 34.11 -29.68
CA PRO A 144 -32.82 35.14 -28.72
C PRO A 144 -32.41 34.67 -27.33
N GLY A 145 -31.35 35.28 -26.80
CA GLY A 145 -31.03 35.41 -25.38
C GLY A 145 -31.04 34.12 -24.54
N PHE A 146 -29.85 33.58 -24.30
CA PHE A 146 -29.46 33.17 -22.95
C PHE A 146 -28.18 33.91 -22.56
#